data_AF-A0A7V4A7A7-F1
#
_entry.id   AF-A0A7V4A7A7-F1
#
_cell.length_a   1.000
_cell.length_b   1.000
_cell.length_c   1.000
_cell.angle_alpha   90.00
_cell.angle_beta   90.00
_cell.angle_gamma   90.00
#
_symmetry.space_group_name_H-M   'P 1'
#
loop_
_entity.id
_entity.type
_entity.pdbx_description
1 polymer ?
#
loop_
_entity_poly.entity_id
_entity_poly.type
_entity_poly.pdbx_seq_one_letter_code
_entity_poly.pdbx_strand_id
1 'polypeptide(L)'
;MGSVEASYTDSDIRFFLELFRGREDVWAKQWVGKDGAHGYSPQYSAFDENVLKKHLSGELTVGVYIIRLDNTVNFFVLDIDIKKEVFEKTLQSQDTA
;
A
#
# COMPACT_ATOMS: atom_id res chain seq x y z
N MET A 1 5.68 -25.93 -12.37
CA MET A 1 5.68 -25.33 -11.01
C MET A 1 4.28 -24.82 -10.74
N GLY A 2 3.61 -25.32 -9.70
CA GLY A 2 2.35 -24.73 -9.25
C GLY A 2 2.64 -23.33 -8.69
N SER A 3 2.01 -22.30 -9.24
CA SER A 3 2.01 -20.98 -8.64
C SER A 3 1.35 -21.08 -7.27
N VAL A 4 2.11 -20.80 -6.22
CA VAL A 4 1.54 -20.58 -4.89
C VAL A 4 0.82 -19.25 -4.98
N GLU A 5 -0.50 -19.27 -5.17
CA GLU A 5 -1.30 -18.06 -4.95
C GLU A 5 -1.29 -17.78 -3.44
N ALA A 6 -0.93 -16.55 -3.07
CA ALA A 6 -1.06 -16.12 -1.69
C ALA A 6 -2.56 -16.17 -1.31
N SER A 7 -2.89 -16.99 -0.31
CA SER A 7 -4.24 -17.06 0.23
C SER A 7 -4.31 -16.28 1.54
N TYR A 8 -5.25 -15.35 1.65
CA TYR A 8 -5.44 -14.51 2.83
C TYR A 8 -6.70 -14.96 3.58
N THR A 9 -6.60 -15.09 4.90
CA THR A 9 -7.76 -15.34 5.75
C THR A 9 -8.59 -14.07 5.91
N ASP A 10 -9.87 -14.20 6.31
CA ASP A 10 -10.69 -13.02 6.62
C ASP A 10 -10.07 -12.16 7.75
N SER A 11 -9.31 -12.76 8.66
CA SER A 11 -8.57 -12.03 9.69
C SER A 11 -7.44 -11.19 9.10
N ASP A 12 -6.71 -11.71 8.11
CA ASP A 12 -5.65 -10.96 7.40
C ASP A 12 -6.24 -9.76 6.66
N ILE A 13 -7.38 -9.96 5.99
CA ILE A 13 -8.12 -8.92 5.27
C ILE A 13 -8.56 -7.81 6.22
N ARG A 14 -9.19 -8.17 7.36
CA ARG A 14 -9.63 -7.19 8.35
C ARG A 14 -8.45 -6.43 8.98
N PHE A 15 -7.37 -7.14 9.30
CA PHE A 15 -6.18 -6.53 9.88
C PHE A 15 -5.51 -5.55 8.91
N PHE A 16 -5.44 -5.89 7.61
CA PHE A 16 -4.95 -4.97 6.58
C PHE A 16 -5.80 -3.70 6.53
N LEU A 17 -7.12 -3.84 6.49
CA LEU A 17 -8.04 -2.68 6.46
C LEU A 17 -7.89 -1.81 7.71
N GLU A 18 -7.65 -2.41 8.88
CA GLU A 18 -7.43 -1.67 10.13
C GLU A 18 -6.12 -0.87 10.12
N LEU A 19 -5.02 -1.48 9.66
CA LEU A 19 -3.70 -0.83 9.59
C LEU A 19 -3.67 0.28 8.54
N PHE A 20 -4.16 0.01 7.33
CA PHE A 20 -4.05 0.89 6.18
C PHE A 20 -5.32 1.72 5.91
N ARG A 21 -6.17 1.92 6.94
CA ARG A 21 -7.35 2.77 6.81
C ARG A 21 -6.95 4.23 6.54
N GLY A 22 -7.46 4.75 5.44
CA GLY A 22 -7.46 6.18 5.13
C GLY A 22 -8.79 6.82 5.47
N ARG A 23 -9.16 7.83 4.68
CA ARG A 23 -10.45 8.50 4.71
C ARG A 23 -11.61 7.54 4.43
N GLU A 24 -12.65 7.61 5.24
CA GLU A 24 -13.70 6.60 5.33
C GLU A 24 -14.65 6.55 4.12
N ASP A 25 -14.77 7.65 3.38
CA ASP A 25 -15.76 7.86 2.32
C ASP A 25 -15.15 7.84 0.90
N VAL A 26 -13.83 7.63 0.77
CA VAL A 26 -13.15 7.69 -0.53
C VAL A 26 -11.85 6.89 -0.57
N TRP A 27 -11.65 6.17 -1.67
CA TRP A 27 -10.38 5.55 -2.05
C TRP A 27 -10.02 5.90 -3.49
N ALA A 28 -8.78 5.62 -3.90
CA ALA A 28 -8.28 5.95 -5.22
C ALA A 28 -8.13 4.69 -6.08
N LYS A 29 -8.74 4.65 -7.27
CA LYS A 29 -8.53 3.59 -8.25
C LYS A 29 -7.51 4.02 -9.29
N GLN A 30 -6.49 3.21 -9.51
CA GLN A 30 -5.56 3.43 -10.62
C GLN A 30 -6.28 3.24 -11.96
N TRP A 31 -6.00 4.12 -12.92
CA TRP A 31 -6.41 3.97 -14.31
C TRP A 31 -5.19 4.00 -15.23
N VAL A 32 -5.33 3.37 -16.39
CA VAL A 32 -4.33 3.38 -17.46
C VAL A 32 -5.03 3.87 -18.73
N GLY A 33 -4.51 4.94 -19.31
CA GLY A 33 -4.94 5.54 -20.56
C GLY A 33 -4.45 4.75 -21.76
N LYS A 34 -5.05 5.01 -22.94
CA LYS A 34 -4.71 4.32 -24.19
C LYS A 34 -3.29 4.61 -24.69
N ASP A 35 -2.72 5.72 -24.25
CA ASP A 35 -1.37 6.22 -24.53
C ASP A 35 -0.32 5.73 -23.52
N GLY A 36 -0.72 4.89 -22.56
CA GLY A 36 0.16 4.43 -21.48
C GLY A 36 0.28 5.42 -20.31
N ALA A 37 -0.40 6.57 -20.37
CA ALA A 37 -0.54 7.43 -19.21
C ALA A 37 -1.26 6.66 -18.09
N HIS A 38 -0.92 6.95 -16.85
CA HIS A 38 -1.60 6.35 -15.71
C HIS A 38 -1.78 7.39 -14.61
N GLY A 39 -2.73 7.13 -13.74
CA GLY A 39 -3.03 8.00 -12.63
C GLY A 39 -4.04 7.37 -11.70
N TYR A 40 -4.61 8.18 -10.83
CA TYR A 40 -5.60 7.75 -9.85
C TYR A 40 -6.87 8.59 -9.98
N SER A 41 -8.01 7.96 -9.72
CA SER A 41 -9.33 8.61 -9.70
C SER A 41 -10.05 8.28 -8.40
N PRO A 42 -10.71 9.26 -7.75
CA PRO A 42 -11.44 9.02 -6.52
C PRO A 42 -12.65 8.10 -6.79
N GLN A 43 -12.88 7.19 -5.87
CA GLN A 43 -14.06 6.33 -5.79
C GLN A 43 -14.76 6.66 -4.48
N TYR A 44 -15.92 7.32 -4.57
CA TYR A 44 -16.69 7.81 -3.42
C TYR A 44 -17.50 6.68 -2.79
N SER A 45 -16.79 5.74 -2.17
CA SER A 45 -17.31 4.65 -1.36
C SER A 45 -16.28 4.29 -0.28
N ALA A 46 -16.67 3.47 0.69
CA ALA A 46 -15.71 2.89 1.62
C ALA A 46 -14.71 1.97 0.88
N PHE A 47 -13.47 1.92 1.37
CA PHE A 47 -12.51 0.88 1.01
C PHE A 47 -12.83 -0.39 1.82
N ASP A 48 -13.52 -1.35 1.20
CA ASP A 48 -14.03 -2.56 1.86
C ASP A 48 -13.25 -3.83 1.52
N GLU A 49 -13.66 -4.95 2.13
CA GLU A 49 -13.03 -6.26 1.91
C GLU A 49 -13.04 -6.71 0.44
N ASN A 50 -14.08 -6.37 -0.32
CA ASN A 50 -14.18 -6.76 -1.73
C ASN A 50 -13.17 -5.98 -2.57
N VAL A 51 -13.06 -4.67 -2.33
CA VAL A 51 -12.06 -3.83 -2.99
C VAL A 51 -10.64 -4.29 -2.63
N LEU A 52 -10.38 -4.62 -1.37
CA LEU A 52 -9.09 -5.15 -0.94
C LEU A 52 -8.77 -6.52 -1.59
N LYS A 53 -9.74 -7.44 -1.64
CA LYS A 53 -9.54 -8.75 -2.30
C LYS A 53 -9.15 -8.60 -3.78
N LYS A 54 -9.79 -7.65 -4.49
CA LYS A 54 -9.42 -7.29 -5.87
C LYS A 54 -8.06 -6.63 -5.99
N HIS A 55 -7.65 -5.88 -4.97
CA HIS A 55 -6.31 -5.29 -4.92
C HIS A 55 -5.23 -6.35 -4.76
N LEU A 56 -5.42 -7.26 -3.82
CA LEU A 56 -4.49 -8.35 -3.52
C LEU A 56 -4.39 -9.37 -4.67
N SER A 57 -5.47 -9.56 -5.44
CA SER A 57 -5.44 -10.42 -6.64
C SER A 57 -4.80 -9.76 -7.86
N GLY A 58 -4.52 -8.46 -7.81
CA GLY A 58 -4.01 -7.69 -8.94
C GLY A 58 -5.08 -7.30 -9.98
N GLU A 59 -6.37 -7.49 -9.71
CA GLU A 59 -7.46 -7.02 -10.59
C GLU A 59 -7.47 -5.49 -10.70
N LEU A 60 -7.07 -4.79 -9.63
CA LEU A 60 -6.94 -3.33 -9.61
C LEU A 60 -5.89 -2.83 -8.62
N THR A 61 -5.34 -1.65 -8.86
CA THR A 61 -4.46 -0.96 -7.90
C THR A 61 -5.26 0.09 -7.14
N VAL A 62 -5.20 0.01 -5.81
CA VAL A 62 -5.84 0.95 -4.88
C VAL A 62 -4.80 1.91 -4.32
N GLY A 63 -5.16 3.19 -4.20
CA GLY A 63 -4.53 4.15 -3.32
C GLY A 63 -5.48 4.57 -2.20
N VAL A 64 -4.92 5.09 -1.10
CA VAL A 64 -5.67 5.54 0.07
C VAL A 64 -5.36 7.01 0.37
N TYR A 65 -6.39 7.76 0.74
CA TYR A 65 -6.25 9.13 1.24
C TYR A 65 -5.94 9.06 2.74
N ILE A 66 -4.68 9.29 3.13
CA ILE A 66 -4.21 9.01 4.50
C ILE A 66 -4.86 9.87 5.60
N ILE A 67 -5.34 11.08 5.24
CA ILE A 67 -6.02 11.99 6.18
C ILE A 67 -7.49 11.61 6.26
N ARG A 68 -7.90 11.16 7.45
CA ARG A 68 -9.26 10.75 7.78
C ARG A 68 -10.20 11.95 7.93
N LEU A 69 -11.52 11.70 7.95
CA LEU A 69 -12.52 12.79 8.12
C LEU A 69 -12.38 13.52 9.46
N ASP A 70 -11.85 12.86 10.48
CA ASP A 70 -11.55 13.41 11.81
C ASP A 70 -10.20 14.17 11.88
N ASN A 71 -9.53 14.38 10.74
CA ASN A 71 -8.20 14.98 10.61
C ASN A 71 -7.06 14.20 11.30
N THR A 72 -7.27 12.91 11.60
CA THR A 72 -6.22 12.01 12.09
C THR A 72 -5.63 11.16 10.96
N VAL A 73 -4.54 10.46 11.24
CA VAL A 73 -3.92 9.46 10.35
C VAL A 73 -3.68 8.16 11.12
N ASN A 74 -3.73 7.04 10.42
CA ASN A 74 -3.46 5.72 11.01
C ASN A 74 -2.03 5.23 10.83
N PHE A 75 -1.42 5.63 9.72
CA PHE A 75 -0.06 5.28 9.35
C PHE A 75 0.53 6.41 8.52
N PHE A 76 1.85 6.41 8.38
CA PHE A 76 2.58 7.30 7.48
C PHE A 76 3.67 6.50 6.78
N VAL A 77 4.11 7.00 5.63
CA VAL A 77 5.18 6.39 4.84
C VAL A 77 6.34 7.37 4.82
N LEU A 78 7.54 6.90 5.16
CA LEU A 78 8.79 7.63 4.97
C LEU A 78 9.55 6.95 3.84
N ASP A 79 9.91 7.75 2.85
CA ASP A 79 10.91 7.34 1.88
C ASP A 79 12.29 7.75 2.42
N ILE A 80 13.15 6.76 2.66
CA ILE A 80 14.48 6.97 3.25
C ILE A 80 15.52 6.49 2.24
N ASP A 81 16.08 7.43 1.49
CA ASP A 81 17.23 7.17 0.64
C ASP A 81 18.52 7.13 1.47
N ILE A 82 19.18 5.97 1.46
CA ILE A 82 20.49 5.81 2.08
C ILE A 82 21.55 5.88 1.00
N LYS A 83 22.49 6.83 1.14
CA LYS A 83 23.66 6.91 0.26
C LYS A 83 24.48 5.63 0.35
N LYS A 84 24.88 5.10 -0.80
CA LYS A 84 25.62 3.84 -0.92
C LYS A 84 26.89 3.83 -0.04
N GLU A 85 27.59 4.96 0.05
CA GLU A 85 28.83 5.06 0.84
C GLU A 85 28.59 4.94 2.34
N VAL A 86 27.41 5.36 2.83
CA VAL A 86 27.01 5.21 4.23
C VAL A 86 26.69 3.74 4.50
N PHE A 87 25.92 3.11 3.61
CA PHE A 87 25.57 1.70 3.70
C PHE A 87 26.81 0.79 3.75
N GLU A 88 27.79 1.03 2.87
CA GLU A 88 29.03 0.25 2.81
C GLU A 88 29.92 0.43 4.06
N LYS A 89 30.00 1.65 4.61
CA LYS A 89 30.75 1.91 5.85
C LYS A 89 30.12 1.22 7.06
N THR A 90 28.79 1.20 7.15
CA THR A 90 28.09 0.53 8.26
C THR A 90 28.32 -0.98 8.23
N LEU A 91 28.32 -1.61 7.05
CA LEU A 91 28.63 -3.04 6.91
C LEU A 91 30.07 -3.37 7.35
N GLN A 92 31.06 -2.59 6.93
CA GLN A 92 32.47 -2.81 7.32
C GLN A 92 32.73 -2.62 8.82
N SER A 93 31.97 -1.73 9.49
CA SER A 93 32.12 -1.47 10.92
C SER A 93 31.55 -2.56 11.84
N GLN A 94 30.70 -3.46 11.33
CA GLN A 94 30.14 -4.57 12.12
C GLN A 94 31.04 -5.82 12.16
N ASP A 95 31.98 -5.95 11.21
CA ASP A 95 32.93 -7.08 11.16
C ASP A 95 34.17 -6.89 12.06
N THR A 96 34.26 -5.76 12.78
CA THR A 96 35.42 -5.44 13.67
C THR A 96 35.07 -5.45 15.16
N ALA A 97 33.94 -6.04 15.56
CA ALA A 97 33.53 -6.20 16.96
C ALA A 97 33.67 -7.65 17.44
#